data_AF-A0A935SPL6-F1
#
_entry.id   AF-A0A935SPL6-F1
#
_cell.length_a   1.000
_cell.length_b   1.000
_cell.length_c   1.000
_cell.angle_alpha   90.00
_cell.angle_beta   90.00
_cell.angle_gamma   90.00
#
_symmetry.space_group_name_H-M   'P 1'
#
loop_
_entity.id
_entity.type
_entity.pdbx_description
1 polymer ?
#
loop_
_entity_poly.entity_id
_entity_poly.type
_entity_poly.pdbx_seq_one_letter_code
_entity_poly.pdbx_strand_id
1 'polypeptide(L)'
;MIKINYTRPAIINQYEKQREFIDAPERFTIVEATTKAGKTVGCIVWLYEEALQGKDGDNYWWVAPTYKICKIAFRRFKGISNPKAFCCQRKRK
;
A
#
# COMPACT_ATOMS: atom_id res chain seq x y z
N MET A 1 14.56 -8.57 9.57
CA MET A 1 13.25 -8.27 8.95
C MET A 1 12.21 -8.20 10.04
N ILE A 2 11.47 -7.10 10.14
CA ILE A 2 10.33 -7.00 11.06
C ILE A 2 9.26 -7.96 10.54
N LYS A 3 8.79 -8.87 11.40
CA LYS A 3 7.75 -9.84 11.01
C LYS A 3 6.40 -9.11 11.06
N ILE A 4 5.95 -8.66 9.89
CA ILE A 4 4.66 -7.97 9.77
C ILE A 4 3.56 -9.01 9.96
N ASN A 5 2.75 -8.86 11.00
CA ASN A 5 1.54 -9.67 11.17
C ASN A 5 0.38 -9.02 10.39
N TYR A 6 0.42 -9.14 9.07
CA TYR A 6 -0.56 -8.60 8.15
C TYR A 6 -1.04 -9.68 7.18
N THR A 7 -2.35 -9.85 7.06
CA THR A 7 -2.95 -10.69 6.03
C THR A 7 -3.24 -9.83 4.81
N ARG A 8 -2.51 -10.06 3.72
CA ARG A 8 -2.78 -9.43 2.41
C ARG A 8 -4.22 -9.71 1.97
N PRO A 9 -4.90 -8.74 1.30
CA PRO A 9 -6.22 -8.95 0.74
C PRO A 9 -6.21 -10.15 -0.23
N ALA A 10 -7.24 -10.99 -0.16
CA ALA A 10 -7.33 -12.19 -1.00
C ALA A 10 -7.18 -11.90 -2.50
N ILE A 11 -7.63 -10.73 -2.96
CA ILE A 11 -7.50 -10.30 -4.35
C ILE A 11 -6.04 -10.23 -4.80
N ILE A 12 -5.09 -9.84 -3.94
CA ILE A 12 -3.66 -9.81 -4.30
C ILE A 12 -3.14 -11.22 -4.55
N ASN A 13 -3.55 -12.18 -3.73
CA ASN A 13 -3.09 -13.57 -3.83
C ASN A 13 -3.65 -14.27 -5.08
N GLN A 14 -4.74 -13.77 -5.67
CA GLN A 14 -5.36 -14.34 -6.86
C GLN A 14 -4.67 -13.92 -8.16
N TYR A 15 -3.98 -12.77 -8.19
CA TYR A 15 -3.38 -12.24 -9.41
C TYR A 15 -1.86 -12.26 -9.31
N GLU A 16 -1.22 -13.22 -9.99
CA GLU A 16 0.24 -13.40 -10.01
C GLU A 16 0.99 -12.12 -10.40
N LYS A 17 0.57 -11.45 -11.47
CA LYS A 17 1.15 -10.17 -11.93
C LYS A 17 1.11 -9.06 -10.88
N GLN A 18 0.18 -9.09 -9.92
CA GLN A 18 0.17 -8.13 -8.83
C GLN A 18 1.25 -8.44 -7.81
N ARG A 19 1.47 -9.73 -7.52
CA ARG A 19 2.51 -10.18 -6.61
C ARG A 19 3.90 -9.89 -7.16
N GLU A 20 4.11 -10.07 -8.46
CA GLU A 20 5.38 -9.79 -9.13
C GLU A 20 5.93 -8.39 -8.80
N PHE A 21 5.09 -7.35 -8.88
CA PHE A 21 5.55 -5.99 -8.59
C PHE A 21 5.50 -5.61 -7.11
N ILE A 22 4.68 -6.29 -6.29
CA ILE A 22 4.62 -6.04 -4.83
C ILE A 22 5.85 -6.65 -4.15
N ASP A 23 6.25 -7.85 -4.59
CA ASP A 23 7.37 -8.62 -4.03
C ASP A 23 8.70 -8.36 -4.79
N ALA A 24 8.70 -7.41 -5.71
CA ALA A 24 9.85 -6.99 -6.50
C ALA A 24 11.01 -6.54 -5.59
N PRO A 25 12.22 -7.11 -5.70
CA PRO A 25 13.37 -6.68 -4.91
C PRO A 25 13.96 -5.34 -5.38
N GLU A 26 13.58 -4.87 -6.56
CA GLU A 26 14.09 -3.64 -7.15
C GLU A 26 13.64 -2.40 -6.36
N ARG A 27 14.53 -1.40 -6.29
CA ARG A 27 14.22 -0.12 -5.62
C ARG A 27 13.06 0.65 -6.28
N PHE A 28 12.93 0.52 -7.59
CA PHE A 28 11.91 1.20 -8.37
C PHE A 28 11.23 0.20 -9.29
N THR A 29 9.91 0.16 -9.21
CA THR A 29 9.08 -0.70 -10.05
C THR A 29 8.10 0.15 -10.85
N ILE A 30 8.09 -0.04 -12.17
CA ILE A 30 7.20 0.68 -13.08
C ILE A 30 6.13 -0.29 -13.57
N VAL A 31 4.87 0.05 -13.33
CA VAL A 31 3.73 -0.79 -13.73
C VAL A 31 2.96 -0.10 -14.84
N GLU A 32 3.15 -0.56 -16.07
CA GLU A 32 2.28 -0.21 -17.20
C GLU A 32 1.13 -1.21 -17.30
N ALA A 33 -0.10 -0.73 -17.25
CA ALA A 33 -1.27 -1.61 -17.33
C ALA A 33 -2.49 -0.90 -17.90
N THR A 34 -3.38 -1.69 -18.51
CA THR A 34 -4.68 -1.24 -19.01
C THR A 34 -5.62 -0.76 -17.89
N THR A 35 -6.74 -0.15 -18.27
CA THR A 35 -7.79 0.20 -17.31
C THR A 35 -8.38 -1.04 -16.66
N LYS A 36 -8.73 -0.97 -15.37
CA LYS A 36 -9.32 -2.07 -14.59
C LYS A 36 -8.44 -3.32 -14.37
N ALA A 37 -7.16 -3.30 -14.74
CA ALA A 37 -6.20 -4.38 -14.48
C ALA A 37 -5.83 -4.59 -12.99
N GLY A 38 -6.46 -3.87 -12.06
CA GLY A 38 -6.18 -4.01 -10.62
C GLY A 38 -4.93 -3.30 -10.10
N LYS A 39 -4.15 -2.62 -10.95
CA LYS A 39 -2.90 -1.92 -10.57
C LYS A 39 -3.02 -1.06 -9.32
N THR A 40 -4.09 -0.26 -9.20
CA THR A 40 -4.29 0.64 -8.06
C THR A 40 -4.37 -0.09 -6.72
N VAL A 41 -5.03 -1.25 -6.67
CA VAL A 41 -5.16 -2.01 -5.41
C VAL A 41 -3.80 -2.58 -5.00
N GLY A 42 -3.07 -3.15 -5.96
CA GLY A 42 -1.72 -3.66 -5.69
C GLY A 42 -0.76 -2.56 -5.23
N CYS A 43 -0.72 -1.40 -5.90
CA CYS A 43 0.14 -0.29 -5.46
C CYS A 43 -0.22 0.24 -4.06
N ILE A 44 -1.50 0.21 -3.67
CA ILE A 44 -1.92 0.60 -2.32
C ILE A 44 -1.42 -0.42 -1.28
N VAL A 45 -1.51 -1.71 -1.58
CA VAL A 45 -1.00 -2.77 -0.70
C VAL A 45 0.52 -2.66 -0.57
N TRP A 46 1.23 -2.47 -1.68
CA TRP A 46 2.67 -2.22 -1.66
C TRP A 46 3.03 -1.02 -0.77
N LEU A 47 2.39 0.14 -0.98
CA LEU A 47 2.67 1.35 -0.18
C LEU A 47 2.39 1.13 1.32
N TYR A 48 1.35 0.35 1.64
CA TYR A 48 1.04 0.00 3.03
C TYR A 48 2.08 -0.94 3.64
N GLU A 49 2.57 -1.92 2.89
CA GLU A 49 3.61 -2.83 3.36
C GLU A 49 4.95 -2.13 3.56
N GLU A 50 5.33 -1.22 2.66
CA GLU A 50 6.48 -0.34 2.85
C GLU A 50 6.33 0.47 4.14
N ALA A 51 5.14 1.05 4.38
CA ALA A 51 4.88 1.81 5.60
C ALA A 51 4.93 0.95 6.88
N LEU A 52 4.53 -0.32 6.82
CA LEU A 52 4.63 -1.25 7.95
C LEU A 52 6.06 -1.75 8.21
N GLN A 53 6.93 -1.73 7.20
CA GLN A 53 8.36 -2.06 7.32
C GLN A 53 9.22 -0.86 7.72
N GLY A 54 8.68 0.34 7.55
CA GLY A 54 9.30 1.61 7.88
C GLY A 54 9.59 1.83 9.36
N LYS A 55 10.28 2.94 9.64
CA LYS A 55 10.55 3.40 11.00
C LYS A 55 9.59 4.51 11.39
N ASP A 56 9.38 4.68 12.69
CA ASP A 56 8.64 5.81 13.23
C ASP A 56 9.25 7.13 12.73
N GLY A 57 8.42 7.97 12.09
CA GLY A 57 8.82 9.24 11.51
C GLY A 57 9.02 9.23 9.98
N ASP A 58 9.09 8.05 9.36
CA ASP A 58 9.12 7.93 7.90
C ASP A 58 7.75 8.30 7.30
N ASN A 59 7.77 8.88 6.10
CA ASN A 59 6.56 9.28 5.39
C ASN A 59 6.44 8.54 4.05
N TYR A 60 5.27 7.95 3.81
CA TYR A 60 4.95 7.17 2.62
C TYR A 60 3.82 7.87 1.86
N TRP A 61 4.11 8.32 0.64
CA TRP A 61 3.23 9.22 -0.09
C TRP A 61 2.57 8.55 -1.29
N TRP A 62 1.24 8.68 -1.38
CA TRP A 62 0.51 8.46 -2.62
C TRP A 62 0.35 9.79 -3.36
N VAL A 63 0.91 9.88 -4.56
CA VAL A 63 0.84 11.09 -5.41
C VAL A 63 0.03 10.80 -6.67
N ALA A 64 -0.83 11.74 -7.06
CA ALA A 64 -1.56 11.68 -8.31
C ALA A 64 -1.84 13.09 -8.85
N PRO A 65 -2.17 13.23 -10.15
CA PRO A 65 -2.36 14.54 -10.79
C PRO A 65 -3.53 15.37 -10.22
N THR A 66 -4.51 14.73 -9.59
CA THR A 66 -5.67 15.43 -9.03
C THR A 66 -6.05 14.90 -7.65
N TYR A 67 -6.59 15.80 -6.83
CA TYR A 67 -7.15 15.45 -5.52
C TYR A 67 -8.21 14.34 -5.61
N LYS A 68 -9.03 14.31 -6.66
CA LYS A 68 -10.08 13.28 -6.84
C LYS A 68 -9.47 11.87 -6.91
N ILE A 69 -8.34 11.71 -7.60
CA ILE A 69 -7.65 10.43 -7.71
C ILE A 69 -7.02 10.05 -6.36
N CYS A 70 -6.36 11.00 -5.68
CA CYS A 70 -5.83 10.78 -4.34
C CYS A 70 -6.95 10.36 -3.36
N LYS A 71 -8.11 11.02 -3.41
CA LYS A 71 -9.28 10.70 -2.57
C LYS A 71 -9.80 9.29 -2.82
N ILE A 72 -9.82 8.82 -4.06
CA ILE A 72 -10.21 7.44 -4.40
C ILE A 72 -9.20 6.45 -3.81
N ALA A 73 -7.90 6.68 -3.99
CA ALA A 73 -6.86 5.82 -3.45
C ALA A 73 -6.92 5.76 -1.92
N PHE A 74 -7.05 6.91 -1.25
CA PHE A 74 -7.18 6.99 0.21
C PHE A 74 -8.42 6.25 0.74
N ARG A 75 -9.57 6.36 0.05
CA ARG A 75 -10.77 5.61 0.43
C ARG A 75 -10.57 4.10 0.33
N ARG A 76 -9.88 3.62 -0.70
CA ARG A 76 -9.55 2.20 -0.88
C ARG A 76 -8.55 1.73 0.16
N PHE A 77 -7.52 2.54 0.42
CA PHE A 77 -6.54 2.30 1.47
C PHE A 77 -7.21 2.04 2.82
N LYS A 78 -8.16 2.89 3.24
CA LYS A 78 -8.92 2.69 4.48
C LYS A 78 -9.64 1.35 4.59
N GLY A 79 -10.05 0.76 3.47
CA GLY A 79 -10.69 -0.56 3.45
C GLY A 79 -9.71 -1.73 3.51
N ILE A 80 -8.44 -1.49 3.16
CA ILE A 80 -7.36 -2.49 3.15
C ILE A 80 -6.56 -2.46 4.46
N SER A 81 -6.33 -1.27 5.00
CA SER A 81 -5.61 -1.04 6.25
C SER A 81 -6.43 -1.49 7.46
N ASN A 82 -5.76 -1.98 8.49
CA ASN A 82 -6.41 -2.25 9.78
C ASN A 82 -6.82 -0.90 10.42
N PRO A 83 -8.08 -0.73 10.88
CA PRO A 83 -8.49 0.48 11.61
C PRO A 83 -7.58 0.84 12.80
N LYS A 84 -6.98 -0.17 13.46
CA LYS A 84 -6.02 0.04 14.56
C LYS A 84 -4.66 0.59 14.11
N ALA A 85 -4.28 0.41 12.84
CA ALA A 85 -3.03 0.93 12.28
C ALA A 85 -3.06 2.46 12.08
N PHE A 86 -4.24 3.09 12.10
CA PHE A 86 -4.38 4.55 12.12
C PHE A 86 -4.24 5.17 13.51
N CYS A 87 -3.97 4.36 14.55
CA CYS A 87 -3.76 4.91 15.86
C CYS A 87 -2.40 5.62 15.88
N CYS A 88 -2.42 6.93 15.63
CA CYS A 88 -1.37 7.85 16.06
C CYS A 88 -1.24 7.71 17.57
N GLN A 89 -0.50 6.71 18.05
CA GLN A 89 -0.11 6.62 19.44
C GLN A 89 0.99 7.65 19.65
N ARG A 90 0.56 8.90 19.77
CA ARG A 90 1.37 10.00 20.27
C ARG A 90 1.70 9.64 21.72
N LYS A 91 2.78 8.88 21.96
CA LYS A 91 3.40 8.79 23.28
C LYS A 91 3.96 10.18 23.58
N ARG A 92 3.11 11.05 24.12
CA ARG A 92 3.57 12.23 24.85
C ARG A 92 4.37 11.69 26.03
N LYS A 93 5.68 11.93 25.99
CA LYS A 93 6.53 11.87 27.19
C LYS A 93 6.03 12.90 28.19
#